data_AF-A0A2G8JJ36-F1
#
_entry.id   AF-A0A2G8JJ36-F1
#
_cell.length_a   1.000
_cell.length_b   1.000
_cell.length_c   1.000
_cell.angle_alpha   90.00
_cell.angle_beta   90.00
_cell.angle_gamma   90.00
#
_symmetry.space_group_name_H-M   'P 1'
#
loop_
_entity.id
_entity.type
_entity.pdbx_description
1 polymer ?
#
loop_
_entity_poly.entity_id
_entity_poly.type
_entity_poly.pdbx_seq_one_letter_code
_entity_poly.pdbx_strand_id
1 'polypeptide(L)'
;MSERASHRKIKAVVGFAFGIILGIVLYMILDFALEYHWKHALIITSIATLFMALSLALTVRARCVAALMLPTLCTSKGRGAIYAIIIGLLLSGPIQNIYSNSEETSNSMSCSAEMAVNTSREIQQASQEVLNNYVRALARSVDKLHEATQTVSEVFRPIDQGVDVLQQLLSEAGETLRYAVTTCDDVLGSAYDFCNESLQKAYIDCKRALGGKVSKRSITFRRVCGSFSTEATRNIRVYVVHSRQKRQGISGACEILNVAEACKLLKLDVVCGFPGELNNFIENNLVNILMQLQRLHDMFVVDINFDVYWENRQRLNGSVKAVQEAVRQELRQSHDIIKQIFSVSDKILALSLVWLAIRSYNYYWKFCTKDKFDNFYITSAFKKMERTSKIGSENNP
;
A
#
# COMPACT_ATOMS: atom_id res chain seq x y z
N MET A 1 51.97 52.82 -66.04
CA MET A 1 51.87 51.34 -65.97
C MET A 1 51.93 50.92 -64.51
N SER A 2 50.87 50.32 -63.98
CA SER A 2 50.66 50.14 -62.52
C SER A 2 51.54 49.04 -61.92
N GLU A 3 52.23 49.32 -60.81
CA GLU A 3 53.03 48.37 -59.98
C GLU A 3 52.32 47.05 -59.60
N ARG A 4 51.01 46.92 -59.87
CA ARG A 4 50.21 45.71 -59.62
C ARG A 4 50.79 44.45 -60.29
N ALA A 5 51.56 44.56 -61.36
CA ALA A 5 52.13 43.43 -62.09
C ALA A 5 53.41 42.84 -61.47
N SER A 6 54.15 43.61 -60.66
CA SER A 6 55.54 43.30 -60.27
C SER A 6 55.72 41.98 -59.49
N HIS A 7 54.67 41.49 -58.81
CA HIS A 7 54.76 40.29 -57.95
C HIS A 7 53.62 39.28 -58.18
N ARG A 8 53.07 39.20 -59.40
CA ARG A 8 51.90 38.34 -59.69
C ARG A 8 52.15 36.85 -59.40
N LYS A 9 53.35 36.35 -59.76
CA LYS A 9 53.77 34.95 -59.52
C LYS A 9 53.92 34.66 -58.03
N ILE A 10 54.61 35.53 -57.28
CA ILE A 10 54.81 35.38 -55.83
C ILE A 10 53.46 35.34 -55.10
N LYS A 11 52.54 36.26 -55.43
CA LYS A 11 51.19 36.27 -54.81
C LYS A 11 50.38 35.01 -55.14
N ALA A 12 50.58 34.40 -56.30
CA ALA A 12 49.94 33.14 -56.67
C ALA A 12 50.51 31.95 -55.89
N VAL A 13 51.85 31.87 -55.78
CA VAL A 13 52.53 30.84 -54.99
C VAL A 13 52.12 30.92 -53.51
N VAL A 14 52.13 32.12 -52.93
CA VAL A 14 51.69 32.33 -51.53
C VAL A 14 50.21 31.95 -51.35
N GLY A 15 49.33 32.34 -52.29
CA GLY A 15 47.91 31.97 -52.24
C GLY A 15 47.67 30.46 -52.34
N PHE A 16 48.43 29.77 -53.19
CA PHE A 16 48.36 28.31 -53.33
C PHE A 16 48.82 27.60 -52.06
N ALA A 17 49.97 28.01 -51.51
CA ALA A 17 50.50 27.47 -50.26
C ALA A 17 49.51 27.68 -49.09
N PHE A 18 48.93 28.87 -48.98
CA PHE A 18 47.92 29.17 -47.96
C PHE A 18 46.67 28.29 -48.12
N GLY A 19 46.21 28.06 -49.35
CA GLY A 19 45.09 27.16 -49.62
C GLY A 19 45.36 25.71 -49.23
N ILE A 20 46.59 25.21 -49.44
CA ILE A 20 47.00 23.88 -48.97
C ILE A 20 46.99 23.80 -47.45
N ILE A 21 47.55 24.81 -46.76
CA ILE A 21 47.57 24.86 -45.29
C ILE A 21 46.14 24.82 -44.73
N LEU A 22 45.23 25.63 -45.28
CA LEU A 22 43.82 25.61 -44.90
C LEU A 22 43.16 24.25 -45.16
N GLY A 23 43.52 23.58 -46.25
CA GLY A 23 43.08 22.22 -46.56
C GLY A 23 43.52 21.17 -45.55
N ILE A 24 44.79 21.24 -45.10
CA ILE A 24 45.33 20.36 -44.06
C ILE A 24 44.61 20.60 -42.73
N VAL A 25 44.41 21.87 -42.36
CA VAL A 25 43.64 22.23 -41.15
C VAL A 25 42.21 21.71 -41.23
N LEU A 26 41.55 21.84 -42.39
CA LEU A 26 40.21 21.31 -42.61
C LEU A 26 40.16 19.79 -42.49
N TYR A 27 41.18 19.07 -42.99
CA TYR A 27 41.30 17.62 -42.80
C TYR A 27 41.47 17.25 -41.34
N MET A 28 42.36 17.93 -40.60
CA MET A 28 42.52 17.66 -39.17
C MET A 28 41.23 17.92 -38.39
N ILE A 29 40.47 18.95 -38.75
CA ILE A 29 39.17 19.22 -38.13
C ILE A 29 38.17 18.09 -38.49
N LEU A 30 38.04 17.69 -39.75
CA LEU A 30 37.08 16.64 -40.11
C LEU A 30 37.42 15.27 -39.50
N ASP A 31 38.69 14.90 -39.45
CA ASP A 31 39.16 13.61 -38.93
C ASP A 31 39.17 13.57 -37.40
N PHE A 32 39.79 14.56 -36.75
CA PHE A 32 39.95 14.57 -35.28
C PHE A 32 38.82 15.29 -34.54
N ALA A 33 38.22 16.34 -35.11
CA ALA A 33 37.22 17.16 -34.43
C ALA A 33 35.78 16.72 -34.70
N LEU A 34 35.49 16.20 -35.90
CA LEU A 34 34.16 15.71 -36.29
C LEU A 34 34.07 14.17 -36.38
N GLU A 35 35.16 13.46 -36.04
CA GLU A 35 35.24 11.99 -36.04
C GLU A 35 34.73 11.34 -37.34
N TYR A 36 34.88 12.02 -38.47
CA TYR A 36 34.50 11.47 -39.76
C TYR A 36 35.44 10.31 -40.09
N HIS A 37 34.90 9.22 -40.66
CA HIS A 37 35.74 8.12 -41.08
C HIS A 37 36.82 8.62 -42.07
N TRP A 38 38.09 8.29 -41.80
CA TRP A 38 39.26 8.82 -42.51
C TRP A 38 39.14 8.84 -44.04
N LYS A 39 38.54 7.79 -44.62
CA LYS A 39 38.26 7.70 -46.07
C LYS A 39 37.36 8.84 -46.58
N HIS A 40 36.27 9.14 -45.88
CA HIS A 40 35.34 10.20 -46.26
C HIS A 40 35.96 11.58 -46.04
N ALA A 41 36.66 11.77 -44.92
CA ALA A 41 37.38 13.01 -44.64
C ALA A 41 38.40 13.31 -45.75
N LEU A 42 39.22 12.33 -46.14
CA LEU A 42 40.25 12.46 -47.17
C LEU A 42 39.68 12.85 -48.54
N ILE A 43 38.59 12.20 -48.98
CA ILE A 43 37.97 12.49 -50.29
C ILE A 43 37.44 13.93 -50.30
N ILE A 44 36.65 14.32 -49.30
CA ILE A 44 36.04 15.65 -49.21
C ILE A 44 37.12 16.73 -49.13
N THR A 45 38.13 16.54 -48.27
CA THR A 45 39.17 17.56 -48.06
C THR A 45 40.10 17.66 -49.26
N SER A 46 40.41 16.57 -49.97
CA SER A 46 41.26 16.65 -51.17
C SER A 46 40.62 17.52 -52.25
N ILE A 47 39.31 17.32 -52.53
CA ILE A 47 38.56 18.08 -53.52
C ILE A 47 38.46 19.54 -53.07
N ALA A 48 38.07 19.79 -51.82
CA ALA A 48 37.96 21.13 -51.27
C ALA A 48 39.30 21.88 -51.29
N THR A 49 40.40 21.21 -50.93
CA THR A 49 41.76 21.78 -50.91
C THR A 49 42.22 22.15 -52.31
N LEU A 50 42.00 21.28 -53.30
CA LEU A 50 42.32 21.57 -54.69
C LEU A 50 41.58 22.83 -55.18
N PHE A 51 40.28 22.89 -54.93
CA PHE A 51 39.47 24.06 -55.29
C PHE A 51 39.94 25.32 -54.56
N MET A 52 40.16 25.27 -53.24
CA MET A 52 40.60 26.42 -52.44
C MET A 52 41.98 26.92 -52.88
N ALA A 53 42.95 26.01 -53.07
CA ALA A 53 44.31 26.35 -53.48
C ALA A 53 44.34 26.97 -54.88
N LEU A 54 43.61 26.41 -55.84
CA LEU A 54 43.49 26.98 -57.19
C LEU A 54 42.78 28.34 -57.18
N SER A 55 41.68 28.47 -56.42
CA SER A 55 40.91 29.72 -56.31
C SER A 55 41.76 30.86 -55.76
N LEU A 56 42.51 30.59 -54.68
CA LEU A 56 43.44 31.54 -54.06
C LEU A 56 44.67 31.80 -54.94
N ALA A 57 45.14 30.84 -55.73
CA ALA A 57 46.26 31.04 -56.64
C ALA A 57 45.88 31.94 -57.84
N LEU A 58 44.68 31.79 -58.40
CA LEU A 58 44.31 32.42 -59.67
C LEU A 58 43.56 33.75 -59.51
N THR A 59 42.74 33.90 -58.46
CA THR A 59 41.76 35.00 -58.39
C THR A 59 42.06 35.99 -57.28
N VAL A 60 42.29 37.27 -57.63
CA VAL A 60 42.49 38.35 -56.65
C VAL A 60 41.24 38.54 -55.76
N ARG A 61 40.04 38.44 -56.33
CA ARG A 61 38.77 38.52 -55.59
C ARG A 61 38.68 37.47 -54.49
N ALA A 62 39.04 36.21 -54.79
CA ALA A 62 39.02 35.11 -53.82
C ALA A 62 39.98 35.37 -52.65
N ARG A 63 41.18 35.89 -52.92
CA ARG A 63 42.14 36.28 -51.86
C ARG A 63 41.58 37.36 -50.94
N CYS A 64 40.96 38.40 -51.51
CA CYS A 64 40.36 39.47 -50.71
C CYS A 64 39.21 38.96 -49.84
N VAL A 65 38.31 38.15 -50.41
CA VAL A 65 37.20 37.56 -49.66
C VAL A 65 37.72 36.65 -48.55
N ALA A 66 38.70 35.79 -48.83
CA ALA A 66 39.32 34.93 -47.82
C ALA A 66 39.99 35.74 -46.70
N ALA A 67 40.69 36.83 -47.02
CA ALA A 67 41.27 37.73 -46.01
C ALA A 67 40.20 38.43 -45.16
N LEU A 68 39.02 38.73 -45.74
CA LEU A 68 37.87 39.32 -45.04
C LEU A 68 37.11 38.31 -44.16
N MET A 69 37.23 37.01 -44.40
CA MET A 69 36.61 35.97 -43.56
C MET A 69 37.14 36.03 -42.12
N LEU A 70 38.45 36.26 -41.96
CA LEU A 70 39.13 36.34 -40.66
C LEU A 70 38.54 37.42 -39.73
N PRO A 71 38.46 38.71 -40.12
CA PRO A 71 37.81 39.72 -39.30
C PRO A 71 36.29 39.48 -39.17
N THR A 72 35.66 38.81 -40.13
CA THR A 72 34.23 38.46 -40.05
C THR A 72 33.95 37.40 -38.97
N LEU A 73 34.89 36.47 -38.73
CA LEU A 73 34.83 35.49 -37.62
C LEU A 73 34.90 36.19 -36.25
N CYS A 74 35.68 37.27 -36.15
CA CYS A 74 35.80 38.05 -34.91
C CYS A 74 34.54 38.89 -34.58
N THR A 75 33.52 38.89 -35.45
CA THR A 75 32.26 39.59 -35.14
C THR A 75 31.48 38.88 -34.04
N SER A 76 30.58 39.60 -33.36
CA SER A 76 29.77 39.05 -32.25
C SER A 76 29.08 37.72 -32.59
N LYS A 77 28.59 37.57 -33.84
CA LYS A 77 27.95 36.35 -34.34
C LYS A 77 28.94 35.21 -34.61
N GLY A 78 30.15 35.53 -35.11
CA GLY A 78 31.18 34.53 -35.41
C GLY A 78 31.80 33.93 -34.16
N ARG A 79 32.02 34.74 -33.11
CA ARG A 79 32.53 34.26 -31.81
C ARG A 79 31.60 33.23 -31.15
N GLY A 80 30.28 33.40 -31.27
CA GLY A 80 29.31 32.44 -30.75
C GLY A 80 29.44 31.06 -31.39
N ALA A 81 29.62 31.00 -32.72
CA ALA A 81 29.87 29.75 -33.43
C ALA A 81 31.19 29.11 -32.98
N ILE A 82 32.27 29.88 -32.87
CA ILE A 82 33.57 29.39 -32.40
C ILE A 82 33.47 28.80 -30.98
N TYR A 83 32.78 29.47 -30.05
CA TYR A 83 32.62 28.94 -28.70
C TYR A 83 31.83 27.63 -28.67
N ALA A 84 30.81 27.46 -29.51
CA ALA A 84 30.09 26.21 -29.63
C ALA A 84 30.99 25.06 -30.12
N ILE A 85 31.87 25.32 -31.11
CA ILE A 85 32.88 24.35 -31.57
C ILE A 85 33.79 23.95 -30.42
N ILE A 86 34.37 24.93 -29.73
CA ILE A 86 35.34 24.70 -28.66
C ILE A 86 34.71 23.87 -27.55
N ILE A 87 33.49 24.22 -27.12
CA ILE A 87 32.76 23.44 -26.11
C ILE A 87 32.55 22.00 -26.60
N GLY A 88 32.15 21.81 -27.86
CA GLY A 88 31.93 20.46 -28.36
C GLY A 88 33.20 19.61 -28.41
N LEU A 89 34.32 20.21 -28.82
CA LEU A 89 35.63 19.55 -28.81
C LEU A 89 36.10 19.20 -27.40
N LEU A 90 35.87 20.11 -26.44
CA LEU A 90 36.21 19.87 -25.04
C LEU A 90 35.37 18.77 -24.41
N LEU A 91 34.15 18.54 -24.91
CA LEU A 91 33.21 17.57 -24.34
C LEU A 91 33.26 16.19 -24.97
N SER A 92 33.67 16.02 -26.24
CA SER A 92 33.64 14.70 -26.92
C SER A 92 34.41 13.62 -26.13
N GLY A 93 35.66 13.92 -25.73
CA GLY A 93 36.50 13.01 -24.95
C GLY A 93 35.89 12.65 -23.58
N PRO A 94 35.60 13.64 -22.71
CA PRO A 94 34.95 13.39 -21.43
C PRO A 94 33.65 12.60 -21.52
N ILE A 95 32.81 12.86 -22.51
CA ILE A 95 31.53 12.16 -22.69
C ILE A 95 31.76 10.67 -23.00
N GLN A 96 32.70 10.35 -23.89
CA GLN A 96 33.03 8.96 -24.20
C GLN A 96 33.63 8.25 -22.97
N ASN A 97 34.46 8.95 -22.20
CA ASN A 97 35.03 8.42 -20.96
C ASN A 97 33.94 8.16 -19.89
N ILE A 98 33.02 9.09 -19.70
CA ILE A 98 31.89 8.94 -18.78
C ILE A 98 31.01 7.76 -19.21
N TYR A 99 30.72 7.63 -20.51
CA TYR A 99 29.93 6.51 -21.03
C TYR A 99 30.60 5.17 -20.72
N SER A 100 31.88 5.02 -21.07
CA SER A 100 32.64 3.78 -20.82
C SER A 100 32.74 3.47 -19.33
N ASN A 101 33.02 4.46 -18.48
CA ASN A 101 33.09 4.27 -17.04
C ASN A 101 31.73 3.90 -16.45
N SER A 102 30.64 4.47 -16.97
CA SER A 102 29.29 4.16 -16.53
C SER A 102 28.87 2.75 -16.94
N GLU A 103 29.26 2.30 -18.14
CA GLU A 103 29.06 0.95 -18.61
C GLU A 103 29.82 -0.06 -17.73
N GLU A 104 31.10 0.19 -17.43
CA GLU A 104 31.88 -0.68 -16.54
C GLU A 104 31.38 -0.65 -15.09
N THR A 105 30.92 0.51 -14.61
CA THR A 105 30.29 0.63 -13.29
C THR A 105 29.02 -0.21 -13.23
N SER A 106 28.20 -0.19 -14.29
CA SER A 106 27.01 -1.04 -14.40
C SER A 106 27.36 -2.54 -14.41
N ASN A 107 28.42 -2.92 -15.14
CA ASN A 107 28.94 -4.29 -15.14
C ASN A 107 29.38 -4.72 -13.73
N SER A 108 30.17 -3.88 -13.04
CA SER A 108 30.65 -4.14 -11.68
C SER A 108 29.52 -4.21 -10.66
N MET A 109 28.49 -3.36 -10.81
CA MET A 109 27.31 -3.38 -9.96
C MET A 109 26.51 -4.68 -10.13
N SER A 110 26.34 -5.17 -11.36
CA SER A 110 25.68 -6.45 -11.62
C SER A 110 26.44 -7.62 -10.99
N CYS A 111 27.77 -7.66 -11.13
CA CYS A 111 28.60 -8.66 -10.48
C CYS A 111 28.49 -8.60 -8.95
N SER A 112 28.51 -7.40 -8.38
CA SER A 112 28.36 -7.20 -6.93
C SER A 112 26.99 -7.68 -6.43
N ALA A 113 25.92 -7.41 -7.20
CA ALA A 113 24.57 -7.87 -6.89
C ALA A 113 24.45 -9.39 -7.00
N GLU A 114 25.02 -10.00 -8.04
CA GLU A 114 25.05 -11.45 -8.21
C GLU A 114 25.83 -12.13 -7.07
N MET A 115 26.99 -11.59 -6.70
CA MET A 115 27.77 -12.06 -5.55
C MET A 115 26.98 -11.91 -4.24
N ALA A 116 26.27 -10.81 -4.03
CA ALA A 116 25.45 -10.61 -2.84
C ALA A 116 24.29 -11.63 -2.77
N VAL A 117 23.66 -11.95 -3.89
CA VAL A 117 22.63 -12.99 -3.95
C VAL A 117 23.23 -14.37 -3.70
N ASN A 118 24.39 -14.68 -4.27
CA ASN A 118 25.04 -15.96 -4.06
C ASN A 118 25.52 -16.13 -2.61
N THR A 119 26.12 -15.09 -2.01
CA THR A 119 26.51 -15.08 -0.59
C THR A 119 25.29 -15.22 0.32
N SER A 120 24.19 -14.53 0.00
CA SER A 120 22.94 -14.67 0.74
C SER A 120 22.44 -16.11 0.70
N ARG A 121 22.63 -16.82 -0.42
CA ARG A 121 22.27 -18.24 -0.61
C ARG A 121 23.06 -19.13 0.35
N GLU A 122 24.36 -18.96 0.43
CA GLU A 122 25.21 -19.71 1.36
C GLU A 122 24.81 -19.47 2.81
N ILE A 123 24.57 -18.21 3.20
CA ILE A 123 24.12 -17.85 4.55
C ILE A 123 22.78 -18.51 4.88
N GLN A 124 21.83 -18.55 3.93
CA GLN A 124 20.55 -19.22 4.15
C GLN A 124 20.70 -20.72 4.31
N GLN A 125 21.54 -21.36 3.49
CA GLN A 125 21.77 -22.81 3.62
C GLN A 125 22.36 -23.13 5.00
N ALA A 126 23.35 -22.36 5.46
CA ALA A 126 23.89 -22.49 6.80
C ALA A 126 22.82 -22.22 7.89
N SER A 127 21.97 -21.20 7.70
CA SER A 127 20.91 -20.84 8.65
C SER A 127 19.80 -21.89 8.73
N GLN A 128 19.47 -22.55 7.62
CA GLN A 128 18.50 -23.64 7.57
C GLN A 128 18.93 -24.80 8.45
N GLU A 129 20.21 -25.18 8.40
CA GLU A 129 20.73 -26.25 9.24
C GLU A 129 20.60 -25.92 10.73
N VAL A 130 20.99 -24.69 11.11
CA VAL A 130 20.88 -24.20 12.49
C VAL A 130 19.42 -24.18 12.94
N LEU A 131 18.53 -23.58 12.16
CA LEU A 131 17.11 -23.48 12.50
C LEU A 131 16.44 -24.86 12.55
N ASN A 132 16.78 -25.78 11.66
CA ASN A 132 16.28 -27.15 11.69
C ASN A 132 16.73 -27.89 12.95
N ASN A 133 17.93 -27.63 13.47
CA ASN A 133 18.39 -28.18 14.74
C ASN A 133 17.58 -27.62 15.92
N TYR A 134 17.30 -26.31 15.94
CA TYR A 134 16.45 -25.69 16.96
C TYR A 134 15.01 -26.17 16.91
N VAL A 135 14.39 -26.23 15.73
CA VAL A 135 13.03 -26.76 15.55
C VAL A 135 12.96 -28.21 16.02
N ARG A 136 13.95 -29.06 15.68
CA ARG A 136 14.02 -30.43 16.22
C ARG A 136 14.20 -30.49 17.73
N ALA A 137 14.91 -29.56 18.34
CA ALA A 137 15.04 -29.48 19.80
C ALA A 137 13.72 -29.07 20.46
N LEU A 138 13.00 -28.11 19.88
CA LEU A 138 11.69 -27.68 20.34
C LEU A 138 10.63 -28.77 20.16
N ALA A 139 10.58 -29.41 18.99
CA ALA A 139 9.69 -30.53 18.71
C ALA A 139 9.83 -31.64 19.78
N ARG A 140 11.08 -32.03 20.11
CA ARG A 140 11.33 -33.00 21.20
C ARG A 140 10.82 -32.54 22.58
N SER A 141 10.87 -31.24 22.87
CA SER A 141 10.32 -30.70 24.12
C SER A 141 8.79 -30.70 24.11
N VAL A 142 8.18 -30.41 22.95
CA VAL A 142 6.72 -30.52 22.76
C VAL A 142 6.27 -31.97 22.88
N ASP A 143 7.01 -32.93 22.31
CA ASP A 143 6.71 -34.37 22.44
C ASP A 143 6.69 -34.80 23.91
N LYS A 144 7.69 -34.36 24.71
CA LYS A 144 7.73 -34.61 26.15
C LYS A 144 6.60 -33.95 26.91
N LEU A 145 6.21 -32.74 26.52
CA LEU A 145 5.05 -32.06 27.10
C LEU A 145 3.77 -32.83 26.77
N HIS A 146 3.63 -33.32 25.54
CA HIS A 146 2.48 -34.12 25.14
C HIS A 146 2.41 -35.44 25.92
N GLU A 147 3.54 -36.12 26.13
CA GLU A 147 3.64 -37.33 26.97
C GLU A 147 3.24 -37.04 28.44
N ALA A 148 3.74 -35.94 29.01
CA ALA A 148 3.36 -35.52 30.37
C ALA A 148 1.87 -35.16 30.47
N THR A 149 1.33 -34.44 29.48
CA THR A 149 -0.10 -34.15 29.35
C THR A 149 -0.93 -35.43 29.30
N GLN A 150 -0.52 -36.42 28.50
CA GLN A 150 -1.23 -37.70 28.40
C GLN A 150 -1.25 -38.43 29.75
N THR A 151 -0.12 -38.44 30.46
CA THR A 151 -0.04 -39.02 31.81
C THR A 151 -0.99 -38.35 32.79
N VAL A 152 -1.07 -37.01 32.77
CA VAL A 152 -2.02 -36.26 33.61
C VAL A 152 -3.45 -36.59 33.20
N SER A 153 -3.76 -36.59 31.91
CA SER A 153 -5.09 -36.94 31.39
C SER A 153 -5.54 -38.33 31.85
N GLU A 154 -4.65 -39.32 31.84
CA GLU A 154 -4.95 -40.67 32.35
C GLU A 154 -5.28 -40.70 33.85
N VAL A 155 -4.58 -39.92 34.66
CA VAL A 155 -4.86 -39.81 36.11
C VAL A 155 -6.21 -39.14 36.38
N PHE A 156 -6.59 -38.15 35.56
CA PHE A 156 -7.86 -37.43 35.71
C PHE A 156 -9.04 -38.11 35.00
N ARG A 157 -8.79 -39.08 34.12
CA ARG A 157 -9.83 -39.84 33.40
C ARG A 157 -10.92 -40.44 34.31
N PRO A 158 -10.62 -41.06 35.47
CA PRO A 158 -11.67 -41.57 36.36
C PRO A 158 -12.52 -40.46 36.98
N ILE A 159 -11.95 -39.27 37.18
CA ILE A 159 -12.66 -38.10 37.71
C ILE A 159 -13.63 -37.58 36.64
N ASP A 160 -13.16 -37.42 35.41
CA ASP A 160 -13.98 -37.02 34.27
C ASP A 160 -15.16 -37.98 34.04
N GLN A 161 -14.88 -39.29 34.00
CA GLN A 161 -15.92 -40.32 33.91
C GLN A 161 -16.87 -40.31 35.12
N GLY A 162 -16.36 -40.08 36.33
CA GLY A 162 -17.18 -39.98 37.53
C GLY A 162 -18.10 -38.77 37.52
N VAL A 163 -17.66 -37.69 36.90
CA VAL A 163 -18.41 -36.44 36.74
C VAL A 163 -19.53 -36.59 35.71
N ASP A 164 -19.27 -37.26 34.59
CA ASP A 164 -20.32 -37.62 33.61
C ASP A 164 -21.42 -38.47 34.26
N VAL A 165 -21.03 -39.49 35.03
CA VAL A 165 -21.98 -40.34 35.77
C VAL A 165 -22.75 -39.53 36.80
N LEU A 166 -22.09 -38.64 37.54
CA LEU A 166 -22.74 -37.76 38.50
C LEU A 166 -23.74 -36.82 37.82
N GLN A 167 -23.39 -36.27 36.65
CA GLN A 167 -24.29 -35.44 35.86
C GLN A 167 -25.52 -36.23 35.41
N GLN A 168 -25.34 -37.47 34.96
CA GLN A 168 -26.45 -38.33 34.58
C GLN A 168 -27.38 -38.63 35.76
N LEU A 169 -26.82 -39.02 36.92
CA LEU A 169 -27.60 -39.31 38.13
C LEU A 169 -28.36 -38.10 38.66
N LEU A 170 -27.74 -36.91 38.63
CA LEU A 170 -28.38 -35.68 39.07
C LEU A 170 -29.46 -35.21 38.10
N SER A 171 -29.29 -35.42 36.80
CA SER A 171 -30.33 -35.17 35.81
C SER A 171 -31.55 -36.06 36.06
N GLU A 172 -31.32 -37.36 36.30
CA GLU A 172 -32.39 -38.32 36.60
C GLU A 172 -33.12 -37.98 37.92
N ALA A 173 -32.37 -37.59 38.95
CA ALA A 173 -32.92 -37.13 40.22
C ALA A 173 -33.73 -35.83 40.05
N GLY A 174 -33.22 -34.88 39.26
CA GLY A 174 -33.90 -33.61 38.95
C GLY A 174 -35.22 -33.83 38.22
N GLU A 175 -35.26 -34.73 37.23
CA GLU A 175 -36.51 -35.10 36.55
C GLU A 175 -37.54 -35.72 37.50
N THR A 176 -37.09 -36.62 38.37
CA THR A 176 -37.95 -37.24 39.39
C THR A 176 -38.50 -36.21 40.36
N LEU A 177 -37.66 -35.26 40.79
CA LEU A 177 -38.03 -34.19 41.70
C LEU A 177 -39.02 -33.23 41.05
N ARG A 178 -38.79 -32.87 39.78
CA ARG A 178 -39.70 -32.04 38.99
C ARG A 178 -41.06 -32.71 38.81
N TYR A 179 -41.08 -34.02 38.57
CA TYR A 179 -42.32 -34.80 38.53
C TYR A 179 -43.07 -34.76 39.86
N ALA A 180 -42.36 -34.93 40.99
CA ALA A 180 -42.96 -34.84 42.32
C ALA A 180 -43.53 -33.44 42.63
N VAL A 181 -42.83 -32.36 42.26
CA VAL A 181 -43.32 -30.97 42.40
C VAL A 181 -44.61 -30.77 41.61
N THR A 182 -44.60 -31.12 40.32
CA THR A 182 -45.78 -30.94 39.46
C THR A 182 -46.97 -31.75 39.95
N THR A 183 -46.75 -32.98 40.41
CA THR A 183 -47.80 -33.83 40.99
C THR A 183 -48.34 -33.25 42.30
N CYS A 184 -47.46 -32.69 43.14
CA CYS A 184 -47.83 -32.02 44.39
C CYS A 184 -48.73 -30.80 44.11
N ASP A 185 -48.31 -29.95 43.18
CA ASP A 185 -49.05 -28.76 42.75
C ASP A 185 -50.41 -29.15 42.15
N ASP A 186 -50.48 -30.20 41.33
CA ASP A 186 -51.73 -30.68 40.74
C ASP A 186 -52.71 -31.19 41.81
N VAL A 187 -52.23 -32.01 42.75
CA VAL A 187 -53.07 -32.58 43.82
C VAL A 187 -53.55 -31.51 44.79
N LEU A 188 -52.66 -30.64 45.27
CA LEU A 188 -53.05 -29.57 46.20
C LEU A 188 -53.86 -28.48 45.49
N GLY A 189 -53.54 -28.17 44.24
CA GLY A 189 -54.34 -27.29 43.39
C GLY A 189 -55.75 -27.81 43.21
N SER A 190 -55.90 -29.09 42.84
CA SER A 190 -57.21 -29.73 42.70
C SER A 190 -57.99 -29.78 44.02
N ALA A 191 -57.33 -30.11 45.14
CA ALA A 191 -57.95 -30.10 46.46
C ALA A 191 -58.39 -28.69 46.90
N TYR A 192 -57.58 -27.67 46.59
CA TYR A 192 -57.92 -26.27 46.84
C TYR A 192 -59.12 -25.84 46.00
N ASP A 193 -59.15 -26.16 44.71
CA ASP A 193 -60.26 -25.85 43.81
C ASP A 193 -61.55 -26.52 44.28
N PHE A 194 -61.48 -27.80 44.64
CA PHE A 194 -62.62 -28.54 45.19
C PHE A 194 -63.12 -27.95 46.51
N CYS A 195 -62.20 -27.58 47.41
CA CYS A 195 -62.52 -26.89 48.67
C CYS A 195 -63.24 -25.58 48.39
N ASN A 196 -62.68 -24.76 47.49
CA ASN A 196 -63.20 -23.46 47.14
C ASN A 196 -64.59 -23.60 46.51
N GLU A 197 -64.77 -24.48 45.54
CA GLU A 197 -66.07 -24.71 44.90
C GLU A 197 -67.12 -25.20 45.90
N SER A 198 -66.77 -26.18 46.74
CA SER A 198 -67.68 -26.76 47.74
C SER A 198 -68.13 -25.74 48.78
N LEU A 199 -67.20 -24.94 49.31
CA LEU A 199 -67.51 -23.91 50.30
C LEU A 199 -68.21 -22.69 49.67
N GLN A 200 -67.86 -22.29 48.44
CA GLN A 200 -68.60 -21.26 47.71
C GLN A 200 -70.05 -21.67 47.51
N LYS A 201 -70.28 -22.92 47.10
CA LYS A 201 -71.62 -23.47 46.93
C LYS A 201 -72.39 -23.45 48.25
N ALA A 202 -71.78 -23.91 49.34
CA ALA A 202 -72.38 -23.86 50.68
C ALA A 202 -72.69 -22.42 51.15
N TYR A 203 -71.80 -21.46 50.88
CA TYR A 203 -72.00 -20.05 51.19
C TYR A 203 -73.18 -19.46 50.41
N ILE A 204 -73.28 -19.75 49.11
CA ILE A 204 -74.41 -19.31 48.27
C ILE A 204 -75.72 -19.95 48.75
N ASP A 205 -75.72 -21.25 49.06
CA ASP A 205 -76.90 -21.97 49.55
C ASP A 205 -77.37 -21.41 50.92
N CYS A 206 -76.44 -21.10 51.82
CA CYS A 206 -76.71 -20.41 53.09
C CYS A 206 -77.38 -19.04 52.86
N LYS A 207 -76.84 -18.25 51.93
CA LYS A 207 -77.39 -16.94 51.58
C LYS A 207 -78.78 -17.06 50.95
N ARG A 208 -79.03 -18.09 50.12
CA ARG A 208 -80.35 -18.38 49.54
C ARG A 208 -81.37 -18.80 50.60
N ALA A 209 -80.99 -19.68 51.54
CA ALA A 209 -81.86 -20.12 52.63
C ALA A 209 -82.24 -18.98 53.59
N LEU A 210 -81.31 -18.07 53.89
CA LEU A 210 -81.55 -16.90 54.75
C LEU A 210 -82.21 -15.73 54.01
N GLY A 211 -82.03 -15.62 52.69
CA GLY A 211 -82.71 -14.65 51.83
C GLY A 211 -84.14 -15.03 51.45
N GLY A 212 -84.53 -16.30 51.64
CA GLY A 212 -85.89 -16.79 51.45
C GLY A 212 -86.79 -16.44 52.63
N LYS A 213 -87.59 -15.38 52.49
CA LYS A 213 -88.71 -14.92 53.35
C LYS A 213 -89.10 -15.89 54.50
N VAL A 214 -88.43 -15.78 55.65
CA VAL A 214 -88.84 -16.48 56.88
C VAL A 214 -89.89 -15.63 57.61
N SER A 215 -91.15 -15.91 57.28
CA SER A 215 -92.32 -15.48 58.05
C SER A 215 -92.30 -16.14 59.44
N LYS A 216 -92.53 -15.34 60.48
CA LYS A 216 -92.52 -15.75 61.89
C LYS A 216 -93.71 -16.67 62.20
N ARG A 217 -93.60 -17.96 61.87
CA ARG A 217 -94.30 -19.08 62.51
C ARG A 217 -93.88 -20.39 61.85
N SER A 218 -92.91 -21.08 62.44
CA SER A 218 -93.09 -22.48 62.83
C SER A 218 -91.81 -23.00 63.47
N ILE A 219 -92.04 -23.80 64.49
CA ILE A 219 -91.14 -24.66 65.23
C ILE A 219 -90.24 -25.43 64.25
N THR A 220 -88.92 -25.34 64.46
CA THR A 220 -87.83 -26.32 64.17
C THR A 220 -86.53 -25.61 63.76
N PHE A 221 -86.07 -24.59 64.50
CA PHE A 221 -84.69 -24.07 64.34
C PHE A 221 -83.70 -24.67 65.36
N ARG A 222 -84.20 -25.39 66.38
CA ARG A 222 -83.40 -26.08 67.39
C ARG A 222 -82.93 -27.48 66.95
N ARG A 223 -83.36 -27.97 65.79
CA ARG A 223 -82.99 -29.30 65.27
C ARG A 223 -81.96 -29.26 64.13
N VAL A 224 -81.86 -28.17 63.38
CA VAL A 224 -80.95 -28.05 62.23
C VAL A 224 -79.50 -27.81 62.67
N CYS A 225 -79.25 -27.14 63.80
CA CYS A 225 -77.90 -27.02 64.38
C CYS A 225 -77.57 -28.13 65.40
N GLY A 226 -78.42 -29.16 65.55
CA GLY A 226 -78.21 -30.28 66.47
C GLY A 226 -77.71 -31.56 65.82
N SER A 227 -77.62 -31.65 64.48
CA SER A 227 -77.20 -32.87 63.77
C SER A 227 -75.95 -32.71 62.91
N PHE A 228 -75.16 -31.65 63.10
CA PHE A 228 -73.89 -31.44 62.39
C PHE A 228 -72.67 -31.48 63.32
N SER A 229 -72.73 -32.26 64.40
CA SER A 229 -71.57 -32.45 65.29
C SER A 229 -71.68 -33.76 66.08
N THR A 230 -71.76 -34.88 65.39
CA THR A 230 -71.40 -36.20 65.93
C THR A 230 -70.89 -37.05 64.77
N GLU A 231 -69.70 -36.70 64.28
CA GLU A 231 -68.59 -37.60 63.97
C GLU A 231 -67.42 -36.70 63.54
N ALA A 232 -66.19 -36.98 63.98
CA ALA A 232 -64.96 -36.25 63.64
C ALA A 232 -64.66 -34.93 64.40
N THR A 233 -64.73 -34.95 65.74
CA THR A 233 -63.78 -34.17 66.57
C THR A 233 -63.16 -35.05 67.64
N ARG A 234 -62.24 -35.92 67.22
CA ARG A 234 -61.20 -36.45 68.09
C ARG A 234 -59.88 -36.15 67.40
N ASN A 235 -59.11 -35.25 68.02
CA ASN A 235 -57.84 -34.67 67.57
C ASN A 235 -57.98 -33.42 66.69
N ILE A 236 -58.31 -32.28 67.32
CA ILE A 236 -57.58 -31.01 67.20
C ILE A 236 -58.10 -30.14 68.35
N ARG A 237 -57.23 -29.89 69.33
CA ARG A 237 -57.49 -28.96 70.43
C ARG A 237 -57.33 -27.56 69.85
N VAL A 238 -58.45 -27.04 69.37
CA VAL A 238 -58.63 -25.76 68.70
C VAL A 238 -58.09 -24.60 69.55
N TYR A 239 -57.12 -23.88 68.97
CA TYR A 239 -56.85 -22.46 69.23
C TYR A 239 -58.10 -21.66 68.79
N VAL A 240 -59.08 -21.50 69.68
CA VAL A 240 -60.10 -20.44 69.58
C VAL A 240 -60.13 -19.78 70.94
N VAL A 241 -59.25 -18.78 71.08
CA VAL A 241 -59.28 -17.83 72.19
C VAL A 241 -60.26 -16.71 71.78
N HIS A 242 -61.29 -16.56 72.61
CA HIS A 242 -62.16 -15.40 72.76
C HIS A 242 -62.71 -14.70 71.51
N SER A 243 -64.00 -14.93 71.24
CA SER A 243 -64.88 -13.83 70.86
C SER A 243 -66.19 -13.90 71.65
N ARG A 244 -66.41 -12.89 72.49
CA ARG A 244 -67.71 -12.62 73.11
C ARG A 244 -68.71 -12.31 72.01
N GLN A 245 -69.86 -12.97 72.07
CA GLN A 245 -70.92 -12.86 71.08
C GLN A 245 -71.71 -11.54 71.20
N LYS A 246 -72.33 -11.15 70.07
CA LYS A 246 -73.44 -10.18 69.85
C LYS A 246 -73.05 -8.72 69.58
N ARG A 247 -73.56 -8.03 68.55
CA ARG A 247 -74.69 -8.23 67.62
C ARG A 247 -74.36 -7.54 66.29
N GLN A 248 -74.32 -8.27 65.18
CA GLN A 248 -74.71 -7.75 63.87
C GLN A 248 -75.63 -8.77 63.20
N GLY A 249 -76.56 -8.26 62.40
CA GLY A 249 -77.71 -8.98 61.86
C GLY A 249 -77.37 -10.16 60.96
N ILE A 250 -78.44 -10.79 60.46
CA ILE A 250 -78.52 -12.09 59.77
C ILE A 250 -77.50 -12.28 58.62
N SER A 251 -76.85 -11.22 58.14
CA SER A 251 -75.79 -11.29 57.13
C SER A 251 -74.48 -11.94 57.62
N GLY A 252 -74.18 -11.88 58.93
CA GLY A 252 -72.92 -12.44 59.48
C GLY A 252 -72.93 -13.95 59.71
N ALA A 253 -74.07 -14.64 59.56
CA ALA A 253 -74.15 -16.08 59.78
C ALA A 253 -73.44 -16.89 58.69
N CYS A 254 -73.49 -16.41 57.43
CA CYS A 254 -72.78 -17.06 56.32
C CYS A 254 -71.31 -16.60 56.22
N GLU A 255 -70.89 -15.52 56.89
CA GLU A 255 -69.47 -15.08 56.88
C GLU A 255 -68.52 -16.06 57.57
N ILE A 256 -69.04 -16.94 58.44
CA ILE A 256 -68.26 -18.06 59.01
C ILE A 256 -67.79 -19.02 57.90
N LEU A 257 -68.47 -19.07 56.76
CA LEU A 257 -68.10 -19.85 55.57
C LEU A 257 -67.23 -19.05 54.60
N ASN A 258 -66.49 -18.03 55.05
CA ASN A 258 -65.59 -17.27 54.19
C ASN A 258 -64.53 -18.19 53.57
N VAL A 259 -64.75 -18.48 52.29
CA VAL A 259 -64.05 -19.51 51.53
C VAL A 259 -62.55 -19.22 51.41
N ALA A 260 -62.19 -17.94 51.35
CA ALA A 260 -60.81 -17.50 51.18
C ALA A 260 -59.93 -17.82 52.40
N GLU A 261 -60.51 -17.92 53.61
CA GLU A 261 -59.75 -18.17 54.84
C GLU A 261 -59.72 -19.66 55.19
N ALA A 262 -60.82 -20.38 54.90
CA ALA A 262 -60.92 -21.82 55.16
C ALA A 262 -60.06 -22.67 54.19
N CYS A 263 -60.03 -22.35 52.90
CA CYS A 263 -59.22 -23.12 51.93
C CYS A 263 -57.74 -22.70 51.90
N LYS A 264 -57.36 -21.64 52.62
CA LYS A 264 -55.98 -21.11 52.64
C LYS A 264 -54.96 -22.12 53.20
N LEU A 265 -55.40 -23.02 54.08
CA LEU A 265 -54.56 -24.10 54.63
C LEU A 265 -54.12 -25.12 53.58
N LEU A 266 -54.80 -25.21 52.43
CA LEU A 266 -54.43 -26.09 51.32
C LEU A 266 -53.43 -25.46 50.35
N LYS A 267 -53.25 -24.13 50.43
CA LYS A 267 -52.32 -23.37 49.59
C LYS A 267 -50.98 -23.15 50.32
N LEU A 268 -50.42 -24.21 50.88
CA LEU A 268 -49.10 -24.16 51.51
C LEU A 268 -48.01 -24.29 50.43
N ASP A 269 -47.56 -23.15 49.89
CA ASP A 269 -46.41 -23.08 48.98
C ASP A 269 -45.14 -23.72 49.59
N VAL A 270 -45.06 -23.79 50.92
CA VAL A 270 -43.94 -24.42 51.66
C VAL A 270 -43.86 -25.93 51.42
N VAL A 271 -44.98 -26.61 51.15
CA VAL A 271 -45.02 -28.08 51.02
C VAL A 271 -44.49 -28.51 49.64
N CYS A 272 -44.92 -27.86 48.56
CA CYS A 272 -44.41 -28.16 47.21
C CYS A 272 -43.14 -27.36 46.85
N GLY A 273 -42.79 -26.32 47.63
CA GLY A 273 -41.60 -25.49 47.40
C GLY A 273 -40.28 -26.11 47.84
N PHE A 274 -40.26 -26.97 48.86
CA PHE A 274 -39.03 -27.60 49.35
C PHE A 274 -38.31 -28.46 48.29
N PRO A 275 -39.02 -29.30 47.51
CA PRO A 275 -38.41 -29.97 46.34
C PRO A 275 -37.92 -29.00 45.26
N GLY A 276 -38.57 -27.85 45.06
CA GLY A 276 -38.16 -26.85 44.06
C GLY A 276 -36.84 -26.14 44.42
N GLU A 277 -36.63 -25.81 45.69
CA GLU A 277 -35.36 -25.25 46.18
C GLU A 277 -34.20 -26.23 46.00
N LEU A 278 -34.44 -27.53 46.22
CA LEU A 278 -33.46 -28.58 46.01
C LEU A 278 -33.11 -28.75 44.52
N ASN A 279 -34.08 -28.63 43.60
CA ASN A 279 -33.82 -28.67 42.15
C ASN A 279 -32.92 -27.50 41.70
N ASN A 280 -33.23 -26.28 42.16
CA ASN A 280 -32.45 -25.08 41.83
C ASN A 280 -31.02 -25.15 42.41
N PHE A 281 -30.84 -25.79 43.57
CA PHE A 281 -29.52 -26.02 44.14
C PHE A 281 -28.69 -27.00 43.31
N ILE A 282 -29.32 -28.04 42.75
CA ILE A 282 -28.67 -29.03 41.88
C ILE A 282 -28.25 -28.36 40.56
N GLU A 283 -29.14 -27.64 39.88
CA GLU A 283 -28.84 -27.04 38.58
C GLU A 283 -27.75 -25.96 38.64
N ASN A 284 -27.81 -25.05 39.63
CA ASN A 284 -26.88 -23.90 39.67
C ASN A 284 -25.47 -24.27 40.14
N ASN A 285 -25.33 -25.20 41.09
CA ASN A 285 -24.00 -25.56 41.62
C ASN A 285 -23.30 -26.60 40.74
N LEU A 286 -24.04 -27.51 40.11
CA LEU A 286 -23.45 -28.54 39.27
C LEU A 286 -22.86 -27.95 37.99
N VAL A 287 -23.57 -27.03 37.33
CA VAL A 287 -23.06 -26.34 36.13
C VAL A 287 -21.74 -25.63 36.41
N ASN A 288 -21.62 -24.99 37.58
CA ASN A 288 -20.38 -24.35 38.00
C ASN A 288 -19.24 -25.35 38.19
N ILE A 289 -19.49 -26.50 38.81
CA ILE A 289 -18.48 -27.54 39.04
C ILE A 289 -18.04 -28.16 37.70
N LEU A 290 -18.99 -28.48 36.81
CA LEU A 290 -18.72 -29.01 35.47
C LEU A 290 -17.89 -28.03 34.65
N MET A 291 -18.23 -26.75 34.69
CA MET A 291 -17.48 -25.71 33.98
C MET A 291 -16.03 -25.56 34.50
N GLN A 292 -15.80 -25.76 35.81
CA GLN A 292 -14.44 -25.72 36.37
C GLN A 292 -13.63 -26.96 36.00
N LEU A 293 -14.26 -28.13 35.93
CA LEU A 293 -13.62 -29.37 35.50
C LEU A 293 -13.26 -29.35 34.01
N GLN A 294 -14.15 -28.82 33.17
CA GLN A 294 -13.87 -28.57 31.75
C GLN A 294 -12.66 -27.66 31.56
N ARG A 295 -12.59 -26.56 32.34
CA ARG A 295 -11.45 -25.64 32.32
C ARG A 295 -10.15 -26.30 32.76
N LEU A 296 -10.23 -27.19 33.76
CA LEU A 296 -9.07 -27.98 34.18
C LEU A 296 -8.59 -28.88 33.05
N HIS A 297 -9.48 -29.54 32.32
CA HIS A 297 -9.14 -30.37 31.17
C HIS A 297 -8.46 -29.55 30.04
N ASP A 298 -9.03 -28.40 29.68
CA ASP A 298 -8.51 -27.55 28.60
C ASP A 298 -7.13 -26.96 28.90
N MET A 299 -6.75 -26.81 30.18
CA MET A 299 -5.41 -26.36 30.57
C MET A 299 -4.30 -27.36 30.23
N PHE A 300 -4.63 -28.62 29.94
CA PHE A 300 -3.63 -29.65 29.66
C PHE A 300 -3.41 -29.92 28.17
N VAL A 301 -4.22 -29.36 27.26
CA VAL A 301 -4.08 -29.60 25.80
C VAL A 301 -2.95 -28.75 25.21
N VAL A 302 -1.96 -29.39 24.57
CA VAL A 302 -0.84 -28.71 23.89
C VAL A 302 -0.89 -29.03 22.39
N ASP A 303 -1.08 -28.00 21.55
CA ASP A 303 -1.01 -28.09 20.08
C ASP A 303 -0.04 -27.04 19.55
N ILE A 304 1.08 -27.48 18.95
CA ILE A 304 2.12 -26.60 18.42
C ILE A 304 2.60 -27.17 17.08
N ASN A 305 2.38 -26.42 15.99
CA ASN A 305 2.88 -26.76 14.66
C ASN A 305 4.07 -25.86 14.27
N PHE A 306 5.14 -26.45 13.72
CA PHE A 306 6.35 -25.75 13.31
C PHE A 306 6.52 -25.78 11.79
N ASP A 307 5.95 -24.79 11.08
CA ASP A 307 6.16 -24.62 9.64
C ASP A 307 7.28 -23.60 9.37
N VAL A 308 8.32 -24.01 8.64
CA VAL A 308 9.43 -23.13 8.24
C VAL A 308 9.40 -22.89 6.72
N TYR A 309 9.08 -21.67 6.30
CA TYR A 309 8.95 -21.28 4.88
C TYR A 309 10.23 -20.60 4.34
N TRP A 310 10.69 -20.97 3.13
CA TRP A 310 11.98 -20.48 2.55
C TRP A 310 11.93 -19.99 1.08
N GLU A 311 10.77 -19.64 0.51
CA GLU A 311 10.56 -19.74 -0.94
C GLU A 311 10.92 -18.54 -1.86
N ASN A 312 11.48 -17.42 -1.37
CA ASN A 312 11.50 -16.18 -2.17
C ASN A 312 12.67 -15.94 -3.17
N ARG A 313 13.58 -16.89 -3.43
CA ARG A 313 14.89 -16.54 -4.03
C ARG A 313 15.11 -16.70 -5.52
N GLN A 314 14.38 -17.57 -6.22
CA GLN A 314 14.61 -17.74 -7.67
C GLN A 314 14.29 -16.47 -8.50
N ARG A 315 13.44 -15.57 -7.98
CA ARG A 315 13.11 -14.30 -8.64
C ARG A 315 14.22 -13.25 -8.61
N LEU A 316 15.13 -13.28 -7.62
CA LEU A 316 16.16 -12.25 -7.49
C LEU A 316 17.21 -12.31 -8.61
N ASN A 317 17.63 -13.51 -9.05
CA ASN A 317 18.63 -13.63 -10.12
C ASN A 317 18.13 -13.05 -11.45
N GLY A 318 16.85 -13.26 -11.78
CA GLY A 318 16.23 -12.64 -12.96
C GLY A 318 16.10 -11.12 -12.82
N SER A 319 15.84 -10.63 -11.61
CA SER A 319 15.74 -9.20 -11.32
C SER A 319 17.07 -8.47 -11.50
N VAL A 320 18.21 -9.05 -11.07
CA VAL A 320 19.53 -8.41 -11.25
C VAL A 320 19.86 -8.21 -12.73
N LYS A 321 19.66 -9.25 -13.56
CA LYS A 321 19.88 -9.17 -15.01
C LYS A 321 18.96 -8.16 -15.69
N ALA A 322 17.68 -8.12 -15.29
CA ALA A 322 16.72 -7.17 -15.83
C ALA A 322 17.10 -5.72 -15.50
N VAL A 323 17.54 -5.46 -14.26
CA VAL A 323 17.99 -4.13 -13.83
C VAL A 323 19.24 -3.71 -14.62
N GLN A 324 20.20 -4.61 -14.80
CA GLN A 324 21.41 -4.32 -15.58
C GLN A 324 21.09 -3.93 -17.03
N GLU A 325 20.19 -4.66 -17.68
CA GLU A 325 19.84 -4.38 -19.07
C GLU A 325 19.08 -3.05 -19.20
N ALA A 326 18.18 -2.76 -18.25
CA ALA A 326 17.51 -1.46 -18.19
C ALA A 326 18.51 -0.30 -18.05
N VAL A 327 19.49 -0.43 -17.15
CA VAL A 327 20.54 0.60 -16.97
C VAL A 327 21.37 0.78 -18.24
N ARG A 328 21.77 -0.32 -18.91
CA ARG A 328 22.51 -0.22 -20.17
C ARG A 328 21.71 0.46 -21.27
N GLN A 329 20.41 0.18 -21.35
CA GLN A 329 19.53 0.79 -22.32
C GLN A 329 19.46 2.31 -22.12
N GLU A 330 19.28 2.77 -20.88
CA GLU A 330 19.26 4.21 -20.53
C GLU A 330 20.59 4.90 -20.85
N LEU A 331 21.72 4.24 -20.56
CA LEU A 331 23.05 4.75 -20.89
C LEU A 331 23.25 4.89 -22.41
N ARG A 332 22.87 3.87 -23.19
CA ARG A 332 22.93 3.93 -24.67
C ARG A 332 22.05 5.05 -25.20
N GLN A 333 20.81 5.14 -24.73
CA GLN A 333 19.88 6.18 -25.17
C GLN A 333 20.43 7.58 -24.87
N SER A 334 21.01 7.79 -23.69
CA SER A 334 21.63 9.06 -23.32
C SER A 334 22.84 9.40 -24.22
N HIS A 335 23.69 8.41 -24.50
CA HIS A 335 24.84 8.58 -25.41
C HIS A 335 24.41 8.91 -26.83
N ASP A 336 23.38 8.25 -27.34
CA ASP A 336 22.84 8.47 -28.67
C ASP A 336 22.21 9.87 -28.81
N ILE A 337 21.46 10.32 -27.80
CA ILE A 337 20.92 11.70 -27.77
C ILE A 337 22.06 12.73 -27.86
N ILE A 338 23.12 12.53 -27.07
CA ILE A 338 24.28 13.41 -27.08
C ILE A 338 24.96 13.39 -28.45
N LYS A 339 25.16 12.22 -29.06
CA LYS A 339 25.70 12.11 -30.43
C LYS A 339 24.83 12.81 -31.47
N GLN A 340 23.50 12.73 -31.35
CA GLN A 340 22.59 13.46 -32.23
C GLN A 340 22.76 14.98 -32.08
N ILE A 341 22.92 15.48 -30.85
CA ILE A 341 23.17 16.91 -30.60
C ILE A 341 24.48 17.35 -31.29
N PHE A 342 25.55 16.58 -31.15
CA PHE A 342 26.81 16.86 -31.84
C PHE A 342 26.67 16.83 -33.36
N SER A 343 25.95 15.83 -33.91
CA SER A 343 25.70 15.75 -35.35
C SER A 343 24.92 16.97 -35.89
N VAL A 344 23.97 17.50 -35.11
CA VAL A 344 23.25 18.73 -35.47
C VAL A 344 24.17 19.95 -35.38
N SER A 345 25.00 20.02 -34.34
CA SER A 345 26.01 21.07 -34.19
C SER A 345 26.93 21.13 -35.41
N ASP A 346 27.45 20.01 -35.89
CA ASP A 346 28.33 19.95 -37.07
C ASP A 346 27.69 20.54 -38.34
N LYS A 347 26.40 20.28 -38.55
CA LYS A 347 25.65 20.85 -39.68
C LYS A 347 25.48 22.37 -39.54
N ILE A 348 25.24 22.84 -38.32
CA ILE A 348 25.15 24.28 -38.02
C ILE A 348 26.50 24.95 -38.28
N LEU A 349 27.61 24.30 -37.94
CA LEU A 349 28.96 24.79 -38.21
C LEU A 349 29.22 24.92 -39.70
N ALA A 350 28.91 23.89 -40.48
CA ALA A 350 29.04 23.94 -41.94
C ALA A 350 28.22 25.10 -42.55
N LEU A 351 26.97 25.26 -42.10
CA LEU A 351 26.11 26.38 -42.52
C LEU A 351 26.68 27.74 -42.11
N SER A 352 27.28 27.84 -40.92
CA SER A 352 27.88 29.08 -40.42
C SER A 352 29.09 29.52 -41.25
N LEU A 353 29.92 28.58 -41.71
CA LEU A 353 31.07 28.85 -42.58
C LEU A 353 30.63 29.33 -43.97
N VAL A 354 29.59 28.71 -44.54
CA VAL A 354 28.99 29.15 -45.80
C VAL A 354 28.40 30.55 -45.65
N TRP A 355 27.67 30.80 -44.56
CA TRP A 355 27.10 32.13 -44.28
C TRP A 355 28.19 33.20 -44.13
N LEU A 356 29.31 32.86 -43.48
CA LEU A 356 30.48 33.73 -43.33
C LEU A 356 31.09 34.08 -44.70
N ALA A 357 31.18 33.10 -45.61
CA ALA A 357 31.64 33.29 -46.99
C ALA A 357 30.74 34.26 -47.76
N ILE A 358 29.42 34.06 -47.66
CA ILE A 358 28.44 34.94 -48.29
C ILE A 358 28.55 36.36 -47.74
N ARG A 359 28.70 36.53 -46.42
CA ARG A 359 28.83 37.85 -45.80
C ARG A 359 30.10 38.57 -46.24
N SER A 360 31.23 37.86 -46.26
CA SER A 360 32.53 38.40 -46.70
C SER A 360 32.50 38.80 -48.17
N TYR A 361 31.86 37.98 -49.02
CA TYR A 361 31.63 38.30 -50.43
C TYR A 361 30.72 39.52 -50.60
N ASN A 362 29.61 39.60 -49.88
CA ASN A 362 28.69 40.73 -49.93
C ASN A 362 29.35 42.04 -49.47
N TYR A 363 30.22 41.98 -48.45
CA TYR A 363 31.01 43.13 -48.02
C TYR A 363 31.96 43.57 -49.14
N TYR A 364 32.74 42.64 -49.70
CA TYR A 364 33.64 42.91 -50.82
C TYR A 364 32.91 43.53 -52.02
N TRP A 365 31.74 42.99 -52.40
CA TRP A 365 30.93 43.50 -53.50
C TRP A 365 30.44 44.93 -53.22
N LYS A 366 29.90 45.19 -52.03
CA LYS A 366 29.45 46.54 -51.63
C LYS A 366 30.60 47.53 -51.61
N PHE A 367 31.77 47.13 -51.13
CA PHE A 367 32.98 47.96 -51.10
C PHE A 367 33.45 48.34 -52.51
N CYS A 368 33.34 47.43 -53.48
CA CYS A 368 33.74 47.71 -54.87
C CYS A 368 32.68 48.48 -55.68
N THR A 369 31.40 48.41 -55.30
CA THR A 369 30.29 49.00 -56.09
C THR A 369 29.76 50.31 -55.52
N LYS A 370 29.95 50.58 -54.22
CA LYS A 370 29.44 51.78 -53.57
C LYS A 370 30.59 52.60 -52.99
N ASP A 371 30.95 53.70 -53.64
CA ASP A 371 32.02 54.60 -53.19
C ASP A 371 31.85 55.14 -51.77
N LYS A 372 30.61 55.22 -51.26
CA LYS A 372 30.30 55.69 -49.91
C LYS A 372 30.37 54.58 -48.84
N PHE A 373 30.55 53.32 -49.23
CA PHE A 373 30.53 52.19 -48.30
C PHE A 373 31.94 51.93 -47.74
N ASP A 374 32.15 52.32 -46.48
CA ASP A 374 33.39 52.07 -45.71
C ASP A 374 34.68 52.59 -46.37
N ASN A 375 34.55 53.56 -47.29
CA ASN A 375 35.66 54.13 -48.04
C ASN A 375 36.03 55.52 -47.50
N PHE A 376 36.66 55.55 -46.33
CA PHE A 376 37.12 56.77 -45.66
C PHE A 376 38.13 57.58 -46.50
N TYR A 377 38.79 56.93 -47.47
CA TYR A 377 39.86 57.54 -48.27
C TYR A 377 39.35 58.40 -49.44
N ILE A 378 38.08 58.26 -49.85
CA ILE A 378 37.51 59.08 -50.93
C ILE A 378 37.00 60.41 -50.34
N THR A 379 37.93 61.33 -50.07
CA THR A 379 37.61 62.67 -49.58
C THR A 379 37.15 63.59 -50.71
N SER A 380 36.44 64.68 -50.37
CA SER A 380 36.06 65.74 -51.32
C SER A 380 37.29 66.37 -52.00
N ALA A 381 38.42 66.45 -51.28
CA ALA A 381 39.71 66.89 -51.80
C ALA A 381 40.23 65.93 -52.90
N PHE A 382 40.22 64.62 -52.66
CA PHE A 382 40.63 63.61 -53.65
C PHE A 382 39.77 63.67 -54.92
N LYS A 383 38.44 63.81 -54.77
CA LYS A 383 37.52 64.00 -55.91
C LYS A 383 37.75 65.30 -56.69
N LYS A 384 38.33 66.33 -56.06
CA LYS A 384 38.68 67.59 -56.73
C LYS A 384 39.97 67.41 -57.53
N MET A 385 40.99 66.77 -56.97
CA MET A 385 42.25 66.47 -57.65
C MET A 385 42.04 65.60 -58.89
N GLU A 386 41.20 64.56 -58.80
CA GLU A 386 40.90 63.70 -59.95
C GLU A 386 40.20 64.47 -61.09
N ARG A 387 39.26 65.37 -60.75
CA ARG A 387 38.60 66.24 -61.73
C ARG A 387 39.59 67.16 -62.43
N THR A 388 40.50 67.80 -61.67
CA THR A 388 41.53 68.66 -62.24
C THR A 388 42.51 67.89 -63.14
N SER A 389 42.88 66.68 -62.76
CA SER A 389 43.78 65.83 -63.56
C SER A 389 43.14 65.35 -64.87
N LYS A 390 41.83 65.05 -64.87
CA LYS A 390 41.09 64.69 -66.10
C LYS A 390 40.96 65.84 -67.08
N ILE A 391 40.65 67.04 -66.57
CA ILE A 391 40.58 68.26 -67.39
C ILE A 391 41.95 68.60 -68.00
N GLY A 392 43.03 68.41 -67.23
CA GLY A 392 44.40 68.60 -67.73
C GLY A 392 44.82 67.61 -68.84
N SER A 393 44.27 66.40 -68.84
CA SER A 393 44.53 65.40 -69.90
C SER A 393 43.66 65.58 -71.16
N GLU A 394 42.47 66.17 -71.05
CA GLU A 394 41.63 66.48 -72.22
C GLU A 394 42.11 67.73 -72.97
N ASN A 395 42.79 68.65 -72.28
CA ASN A 395 43.31 69.89 -72.86
C ASN A 395 44.73 69.74 -73.46
N ASN A 396 45.28 68.52 -73.52
CA ASN A 396 46.58 68.24 -74.13
C ASN A 396 46.45 66.99 -75.03
N PRO A 397 45.96 67.14 -76.28
CA PRO A 397 45.71 66.03 -77.21
C PRO A 397 46.99 65.33 -77.69
#